data_AF-A0A7W2SXQ0-F1
#
_entry.id   AF-A0A7W2SXQ0-F1
#
_cell.length_a   1.000
_cell.length_b   1.000
_cell.length_c   1.000
_cell.angle_alpha   90.00
_cell.angle_beta   90.00
_cell.angle_gamma   90.00
#
_symmetry.space_group_name_H-M   'P 1'
#
loop_
_entity.id
_entity.type
_entity.pdbx_description
1 polymer ?
#
loop_
_entity_poly.entity_id
_entity_poly.type
_entity_poly.pdbx_seq_one_letter_code
_entity_poly.pdbx_strand_id
1 'polypeptide(L)'
;MAEKKLQHFYIAEEQSIYLLNHEDATKLKQWVELCQQQLTLLGYQNIALIGKGAYGFVFGGEDEHGQSQVFKFSRINLPQHVQDRLAEEADIQRELSHERIPKIMGYYKIKRQSIVHMQRAPGIDLEKLSYQEGPLPSELIVKIALQLADILIYLRDSSQHEKGRPYVHGDIKPSNVVFDPETEKVYLIDWGSSVPAQLDVNGQSTANNVMDLMSSDLQNSNARLGDVYFIGDEQISGEMSSPRFDEQGLAATLYALASGQSCRYGSAVITPSSLGLPKLLAQILSGMFSKDRSERNQAGDYFFKHLALLKNTVMADPPLPVEIKPLVPVWCKSYHKNMDTVVYGSRKSFLRESVEVDELNDIDDVQLEKYFKNFLMGMGDTEKAFVAAVSRLANFPVVGGLAVRWEKNGVYIDSNLSLFDPKLKTSFQSAVNNMVRLAQGIFRIGVFKSCLFNARNTLHVERENEEQPFQALANQVIHFDVSDIADIDDITRLHSYFEDGVDPDEYLYLPDEVMVVLGRLNQIHHTGCIIFEVLPRHLKIHSYLMLLNHDKEAEFTQCLTEILQLLPTITGIGISGFMKLPYKDTRFFEHINGLPDKFYPRNPKQTAQP
;
A
#
# COMPACT_ATOMS: atom_id res chain seq x y z
N MET A 1 4.50 -33.01 -17.81
CA MET A 1 4.93 -31.83 -17.03
C MET A 1 3.67 -31.00 -16.84
N ALA A 2 3.19 -30.89 -15.60
CA ALA A 2 1.94 -30.20 -15.30
C ALA A 2 2.15 -28.69 -15.40
N GLU A 3 1.41 -28.04 -16.31
CA GLU A 3 1.29 -26.58 -16.35
C GLU A 3 0.73 -26.07 -15.02
N LYS A 4 1.56 -25.41 -14.23
CA LYS A 4 1.10 -24.68 -13.04
C LYS A 4 0.50 -23.35 -13.50
N LYS A 5 -0.83 -23.27 -13.53
CA LYS A 5 -1.57 -22.03 -13.80
C LYS A 5 -1.38 -21.04 -12.64
N LEU A 6 -1.18 -19.76 -12.99
CA LEU A 6 -1.09 -18.62 -12.07
C LEU A 6 -2.27 -18.61 -11.07
N GLN A 7 -1.93 -18.64 -9.78
CA GLN A 7 -2.87 -18.61 -8.66
C GLN A 7 -3.38 -17.17 -8.41
N HIS A 8 -4.59 -17.07 -7.89
CA HIS A 8 -5.33 -15.82 -7.69
C HIS A 8 -4.66 -14.96 -6.60
N PHE A 9 -4.66 -13.64 -6.78
CA PHE A 9 -3.91 -12.72 -5.91
C PHE A 9 -4.81 -12.06 -4.86
N TYR A 10 -4.43 -12.24 -3.59
CA TYR A 10 -4.83 -11.38 -2.49
C TYR A 10 -4.05 -10.08 -2.52
N ILE A 11 -4.72 -8.99 -2.21
CA ILE A 11 -4.11 -7.68 -2.06
C ILE A 11 -3.78 -7.53 -0.58
N ALA A 12 -2.57 -7.91 -0.22
CA ALA A 12 -1.97 -7.50 1.02
C ALA A 12 -0.47 -7.35 0.75
N GLU A 13 0.04 -6.12 0.79
CA GLU A 13 1.47 -5.80 0.68
C GLU A 13 2.29 -6.58 1.73
N GLU A 14 1.65 -6.91 2.85
CA GLU A 14 2.07 -7.94 3.78
C GLU A 14 1.01 -9.04 3.79
N GLN A 15 1.29 -10.22 3.22
CA GLN A 15 0.38 -11.37 3.40
C GLN A 15 0.13 -11.54 4.91
N SER A 16 -1.13 -11.32 5.32
CA SER A 16 -1.54 -11.55 6.71
C SER A 16 -1.09 -12.95 7.12
N ILE A 17 -0.53 -13.11 8.32
CA ILE A 17 -0.05 -14.42 8.79
C ILE A 17 -1.15 -15.49 8.73
N TYR A 18 -2.40 -15.06 8.84
CA TYR A 18 -3.61 -15.88 8.72
C TYR A 18 -3.88 -16.38 7.29
N LEU A 19 -3.25 -15.79 6.27
CA LEU A 19 -3.31 -16.26 4.89
C LEU A 19 -2.16 -17.21 4.54
N LEU A 20 -1.08 -17.21 5.31
CA LEU A 20 0.05 -18.12 5.15
C LEU A 20 -0.35 -19.55 5.53
N ASN A 21 0.37 -20.53 5.00
CA ASN A 21 0.23 -21.90 5.50
C ASN A 21 0.74 -21.97 6.96
N HIS A 22 0.27 -22.98 7.70
CA HIS A 22 0.60 -23.16 9.12
C HIS A 22 2.11 -23.32 9.39
N GLU A 23 2.86 -23.92 8.46
CA GLU A 23 4.29 -24.17 8.62
C GLU A 23 5.13 -22.88 8.55
N ASP A 24 4.83 -21.99 7.60
CA ASP A 24 5.60 -20.77 7.35
C ASP A 24 5.34 -19.71 8.43
N ALA A 25 4.10 -19.62 8.92
CA ALA A 25 3.74 -18.80 10.07
C ALA A 25 4.54 -19.21 11.34
N THR A 26 4.68 -20.52 11.56
CA THR A 26 5.41 -21.06 12.72
C THR A 26 6.90 -20.77 12.63
N LYS A 27 7.53 -20.97 11.45
CA LYS A 27 8.96 -20.67 11.23
C LYS A 27 9.29 -19.20 11.48
N LEU A 28 8.45 -18.29 10.98
CA LEU A 28 8.64 -16.86 11.17
C LEU A 28 8.61 -16.48 12.66
N LYS A 29 7.64 -17.01 13.40
CA LYS A 29 7.49 -16.73 14.83
C LYS A 29 8.70 -17.22 15.64
N GLN A 30 9.17 -18.43 15.38
CA GLN A 30 10.36 -18.99 16.04
C GLN A 30 11.61 -18.16 15.76
N TRP A 31 11.77 -17.66 14.53
CA TRP A 31 12.91 -16.84 14.16
C TRP A 31 12.89 -15.47 14.85
N VAL A 32 11.73 -14.83 14.95
CA VAL A 32 11.55 -13.55 15.68
C VAL A 32 11.90 -13.72 17.15
N GLU A 33 11.43 -14.78 17.80
CA GLU A 33 11.76 -15.10 19.21
C GLU A 33 13.26 -15.30 19.42
N LEU A 34 13.94 -16.01 18.49
CA LEU A 34 15.39 -16.21 18.55
C LEU A 34 16.16 -14.88 18.47
N CYS A 35 15.78 -13.99 17.56
CA CYS A 35 16.42 -12.67 17.42
C CYS A 35 16.22 -11.80 18.66
N GLN A 36 15.01 -11.81 19.24
CA GLN A 36 14.72 -11.11 20.50
C GLN A 36 15.60 -11.65 21.64
N GLN A 37 15.74 -12.97 21.77
CA GLN A 37 16.60 -13.56 22.79
C GLN A 37 18.07 -13.17 22.61
N GLN A 38 18.59 -13.19 21.38
CA GLN A 38 19.98 -12.81 21.11
C GLN A 38 20.26 -11.35 21.42
N LEU A 39 19.38 -10.43 21.01
CA LEU A 39 19.51 -9.01 21.34
C LEU A 39 19.40 -8.78 22.86
N THR A 40 18.56 -9.54 23.56
CA THR A 40 18.46 -9.47 25.03
C THR A 40 19.77 -9.91 25.69
N LEU A 41 20.39 -10.99 25.21
CA LEU A 41 21.70 -11.46 25.71
C LEU A 41 22.83 -10.46 25.46
N LEU A 42 22.70 -9.60 24.45
CA LEU A 42 23.63 -8.51 24.17
C LEU A 42 23.37 -7.25 25.02
N GLY A 43 22.40 -7.29 25.94
CA GLY A 43 22.10 -6.21 26.88
C GLY A 43 21.01 -5.25 26.42
N TYR A 44 20.37 -5.49 25.27
CA TYR A 44 19.27 -4.64 24.80
C TYR A 44 17.94 -5.02 25.44
N GLN A 45 17.08 -4.03 25.65
CA GLN A 45 15.76 -4.18 26.27
C GLN A 45 14.66 -3.70 25.32
N ASN A 46 13.39 -3.96 25.67
CA ASN A 46 12.22 -3.50 24.90
C ASN A 46 12.28 -3.87 23.39
N ILE A 47 12.76 -5.08 23.08
CA ILE A 47 13.01 -5.50 21.71
C ILE A 47 11.73 -5.87 20.99
N ALA A 48 11.44 -5.18 19.89
CA ALA A 48 10.28 -5.43 19.05
C ALA A 48 10.67 -5.54 17.58
N LEU A 49 9.99 -6.40 16.83
CA LEU A 49 10.03 -6.36 15.37
C LEU A 49 9.27 -5.11 14.92
N ILE A 50 9.96 -4.19 14.23
CA ILE A 50 9.41 -2.91 13.79
C ILE A 50 9.23 -2.81 12.28
N GLY A 51 9.78 -3.76 11.52
CA GLY A 51 9.58 -3.85 10.08
C GLY A 51 9.99 -5.21 9.50
N LYS A 52 9.35 -5.60 8.41
CA LYS A 52 9.64 -6.81 7.63
C LYS A 52 9.70 -6.42 6.16
N GLY A 53 10.77 -6.79 5.47
CA GLY A 53 10.93 -6.51 4.04
C GLY A 53 11.35 -7.74 3.25
N ALA A 54 11.43 -7.59 1.93
CA ALA A 54 11.96 -8.61 1.02
C ALA A 54 13.40 -9.00 1.38
N TYR A 55 14.20 -8.02 1.82
CA TYR A 55 15.63 -8.15 2.06
C TYR A 55 16.00 -8.55 3.49
N GLY A 56 15.06 -8.49 4.44
CA GLY A 56 15.40 -8.68 5.84
C GLY A 56 14.31 -8.38 6.85
N PHE A 57 14.72 -8.37 8.12
CA PHE A 57 13.90 -8.05 9.29
C PHE A 57 14.52 -6.89 10.05
N VAL A 58 13.69 -6.00 10.56
CA VAL A 58 14.13 -4.81 11.29
C VAL A 58 13.58 -4.88 12.72
N PHE A 59 14.48 -4.85 13.70
CA PHE A 59 14.15 -4.82 15.11
C PHE A 59 14.51 -3.47 15.72
N GLY A 60 13.66 -2.98 16.63
CA GLY A 60 13.98 -1.88 17.52
C GLY A 60 14.27 -2.41 18.92
N GLY A 61 15.13 -1.74 19.66
CA GLY A 61 15.41 -2.04 21.07
C GLY A 61 16.06 -0.84 21.76
N GLU A 62 16.26 -0.93 23.07
CA GLU A 62 16.91 0.09 23.89
C GLU A 62 18.21 -0.45 24.47
N ASP A 63 19.27 0.36 24.48
CA ASP A 63 20.52 0.01 25.15
C ASP A 63 20.44 0.19 26.68
N GLU A 64 21.53 -0.09 27.38
CA GLU A 64 21.63 0.03 28.85
C GLU A 64 21.46 1.46 29.37
N HIS A 65 21.55 2.47 28.49
CA HIS A 65 21.34 3.88 28.80
C HIS A 65 19.94 4.37 28.39
N GLY A 66 19.07 3.47 27.91
CA GLY A 66 17.73 3.79 27.44
C GLY A 66 17.71 4.47 26.07
N GLN A 67 18.80 4.44 25.30
CA GLN A 67 18.80 4.98 23.94
C GLN A 67 18.21 3.97 22.97
N SER A 68 17.26 4.43 22.16
CA SER A 68 16.64 3.59 21.14
C SER A 68 17.56 3.32 19.96
N GLN A 69 17.66 2.05 19.57
CA GLN A 69 18.50 1.51 18.50
C GLN A 69 17.67 0.69 17.51
N VAL A 70 18.20 0.53 16.29
CA VAL A 70 17.62 -0.28 15.21
C VAL A 70 18.63 -1.30 14.69
N PHE A 71 18.14 -2.52 14.43
CA PHE A 71 18.92 -3.64 13.91
C PHE A 71 18.25 -4.20 12.65
N LYS A 72 18.94 -4.09 11.50
CA LYS A 72 18.50 -4.65 10.21
C LYS A 72 19.26 -5.93 9.94
N PHE A 73 18.55 -7.04 9.81
CA PHE A 73 19.09 -8.38 9.56
C PHE A 73 18.75 -8.80 8.13
N SER A 74 19.74 -9.18 7.32
CA SER A 74 19.49 -9.82 6.03
C SER A 74 18.76 -11.16 6.17
N ARG A 75 18.12 -11.72 5.14
CA ARG A 75 17.68 -13.13 5.22
C ARG A 75 18.86 -14.07 4.87
N ILE A 76 19.06 -15.14 5.63
CA ILE A 76 20.20 -16.09 5.45
C ILE A 76 20.10 -16.86 4.12
N ASN A 77 18.88 -17.10 3.65
CA ASN A 77 18.58 -17.82 2.41
C ASN A 77 18.78 -16.99 1.13
N LEU A 78 18.99 -15.67 1.25
CA LEU A 78 19.20 -14.83 0.08
C LEU A 78 20.57 -15.07 -0.57
N PRO A 79 20.68 -14.90 -1.91
CA PRO A 79 21.97 -14.94 -2.61
C PRO A 79 22.99 -13.95 -2.04
N GLN A 80 24.28 -14.28 -2.14
CA GLN A 80 25.35 -13.46 -1.55
C GLN A 80 25.32 -12.00 -2.04
N HIS A 81 25.09 -11.78 -3.33
CA HIS A 81 24.99 -10.44 -3.91
C HIS A 81 23.86 -9.60 -3.32
N VAL A 82 22.80 -10.22 -2.78
CA VAL A 82 21.71 -9.51 -2.08
C VAL A 82 22.10 -9.20 -0.64
N GLN A 83 22.86 -10.09 0.00
CA GLN A 83 23.39 -9.84 1.35
C GLN A 83 24.45 -8.74 1.36
N ASP A 84 25.23 -8.63 0.28
CA ASP A 84 26.25 -7.61 0.11
C ASP A 84 25.61 -6.21 -0.05
N ARG A 85 24.36 -6.11 -0.53
CA ARG A 85 23.62 -4.83 -0.56
C ARG A 85 23.47 -4.20 0.82
N LEU A 86 23.29 -5.02 1.85
CA LEU A 86 23.15 -4.52 3.22
C LEU A 86 24.49 -3.98 3.77
N ALA A 87 25.62 -4.50 3.27
CA ALA A 87 26.94 -3.94 3.57
C ALA A 87 27.15 -2.62 2.84
N GLU A 88 26.81 -2.56 1.54
CA GLU A 88 26.87 -1.33 0.73
C GLU A 88 25.99 -0.21 1.32
N GLU A 89 24.79 -0.55 1.79
CA GLU A 89 23.88 0.35 2.52
C GLU A 89 24.58 0.97 3.74
N ALA A 90 25.19 0.11 4.59
CA ALA A 90 25.87 0.56 5.80
C ALA A 90 27.09 1.42 5.49
N ASP A 91 27.84 1.11 4.43
CA ASP A 91 29.02 1.88 4.02
C ASP A 91 28.63 3.26 3.47
N ILE A 92 27.59 3.35 2.64
CA ILE A 92 27.07 4.65 2.18
C ILE A 92 26.58 5.46 3.38
N GLN A 93 25.72 4.90 4.23
CA GLN A 93 25.15 5.64 5.36
C GLN A 93 26.20 6.09 6.39
N ARG A 94 27.31 5.34 6.55
CA ARG A 94 28.45 5.74 7.42
C ARG A 94 29.16 7.00 6.94
N GLU A 95 29.20 7.24 5.64
CA GLU A 95 29.85 8.42 5.06
C GLU A 95 28.99 9.68 5.21
N LEU A 96 27.71 9.52 5.54
CA LEU A 96 26.76 10.63 5.68
C LEU A 96 26.78 11.19 7.11
N SER A 97 26.95 12.49 7.21
CA SER A 97 26.95 13.25 8.46
C SER A 97 25.93 14.39 8.38
N HIS A 98 24.68 14.06 8.69
CA HIS A 98 23.57 15.01 8.68
C HIS A 98 22.66 14.80 9.90
N GLU A 99 22.11 15.86 10.49
CA GLU A 99 21.30 15.77 11.73
C GLU A 99 19.99 14.98 11.55
N ARG A 100 19.47 14.92 10.31
CA ARG A 100 18.24 14.19 9.93
C ARG A 100 18.50 12.80 9.35
N ILE A 101 19.71 12.28 9.44
CA ILE A 101 20.07 10.93 8.97
C ILE A 101 20.58 10.15 10.19
N PRO A 102 19.95 9.02 10.56
CA PRO A 102 20.42 8.22 11.69
C PRO A 102 21.84 7.70 11.47
N LYS A 103 22.66 7.73 12.52
CA LYS A 103 24.07 7.28 12.42
C LYS A 103 24.17 5.76 12.50
N ILE A 104 25.05 5.19 11.69
CA ILE A 104 25.47 3.80 11.83
C ILE A 104 26.35 3.66 13.07
N MET A 105 25.96 2.75 13.96
CA MET A 105 26.71 2.40 15.17
C MET A 105 27.64 1.21 14.91
N GLY A 106 27.25 0.28 14.03
CA GLY A 106 28.04 -0.89 13.72
C GLY A 106 27.50 -1.69 12.53
N TYR A 107 28.38 -2.51 11.95
CA TYR A 107 28.04 -3.52 10.96
C TYR A 107 28.71 -4.82 11.39
N TYR A 108 27.94 -5.90 11.39
CA TYR A 108 28.40 -7.21 11.83
C TYR A 108 28.05 -8.26 10.79
N LYS A 109 28.99 -9.19 10.56
CA LYS A 109 28.76 -10.36 9.70
C LYS A 109 28.97 -11.62 10.52
N ILE A 110 27.88 -12.30 10.87
CA ILE A 110 27.90 -13.55 11.63
C ILE A 110 27.56 -14.68 10.67
N LYS A 111 28.55 -15.51 10.31
CA LYS A 111 28.41 -16.53 9.26
C LYS A 111 27.90 -15.91 7.94
N ARG A 112 26.67 -16.24 7.53
CA ARG A 112 25.99 -15.72 6.31
C ARG A 112 24.92 -14.65 6.63
N GLN A 113 24.93 -14.11 7.85
CA GLN A 113 23.96 -13.13 8.30
C GLN A 113 24.66 -11.78 8.44
N SER A 114 24.24 -10.81 7.63
CA SER A 114 24.64 -9.40 7.76
C SER A 114 23.69 -8.70 8.73
N ILE A 115 24.25 -7.85 9.59
CA ILE A 115 23.50 -7.08 10.60
C ILE A 115 24.00 -5.63 10.56
N VAL A 116 23.09 -4.69 10.36
CA VAL A 116 23.37 -3.25 10.49
C VAL A 116 22.75 -2.76 11.79
N HIS A 117 23.56 -2.13 12.62
CA HIS A 117 23.15 -1.50 13.87
C HIS A 117 23.26 0.02 13.72
N MET A 118 22.16 0.72 13.97
CA MET A 118 22.06 2.17 13.78
C MET A 118 21.18 2.82 14.84
N GLN A 119 21.31 4.13 14.99
CA GLN A 119 20.42 4.94 15.84
C GLN A 119 18.96 4.83 15.36
N ARG A 120 18.01 4.84 16.29
CA ARG A 120 16.59 4.93 15.94
C ARG A 120 16.17 6.38 15.71
N ALA A 121 15.55 6.67 14.58
CA ALA A 121 14.86 7.94 14.37
C ALA A 121 13.64 8.05 15.32
N PRO A 122 13.45 9.18 16.02
CA PRO A 122 12.32 9.35 16.94
C PRO A 122 11.00 9.54 16.17
N GLY A 123 9.92 8.95 16.69
CA GLY A 123 8.57 9.11 16.16
C GLY A 123 8.06 7.95 15.29
N ILE A 124 7.20 8.27 14.32
CA ILE A 124 6.52 7.32 13.42
C ILE A 124 6.80 7.66 11.97
N ASP A 125 6.83 6.68 11.07
CA ASP A 125 6.93 6.97 9.64
C ASP A 125 5.70 7.75 9.11
N LEU A 126 5.92 8.56 8.07
CA LEU A 126 4.90 9.41 7.48
C LEU A 126 3.79 8.62 6.78
N GLU A 127 4.05 7.37 6.39
CA GLU A 127 3.01 6.48 5.88
C GLU A 127 1.98 6.15 6.97
N LYS A 128 2.44 5.74 8.16
CA LYS A 128 1.57 5.51 9.32
C LYS A 128 0.86 6.78 9.77
N LEU A 129 1.54 7.92 9.78
CA LEU A 129 0.90 9.20 10.10
C LEU A 129 -0.22 9.51 9.10
N SER A 130 0.04 9.36 7.79
CA SER A 130 -0.98 9.57 6.76
C SER A 130 -2.12 8.54 6.84
N TYR A 131 -1.83 7.31 7.25
CA TYR A 131 -2.87 6.32 7.50
C TYR A 131 -3.77 6.72 8.66
N GLN A 132 -3.22 7.30 9.73
CA GLN A 132 -3.97 7.75 10.90
C GLN A 132 -4.79 9.01 10.62
N GLU A 133 -4.16 10.04 10.06
CA GLU A 133 -4.74 11.38 9.91
C GLU A 133 -5.43 11.59 8.55
N GLY A 134 -5.03 10.82 7.54
CA GLY A 134 -5.45 11.02 6.15
C GLY A 134 -4.53 12.01 5.41
N PRO A 135 -5.08 12.95 4.62
CA PRO A 135 -4.29 14.00 3.99
C PRO A 135 -3.73 14.96 5.05
N LEU A 136 -2.42 15.19 5.04
CA LEU A 136 -1.79 16.06 6.02
C LEU A 136 -2.07 17.55 5.73
N PRO A 137 -2.20 18.40 6.76
CA PRO A 137 -2.38 19.83 6.58
C PRO A 137 -1.26 20.47 5.76
N SER A 138 -1.59 21.49 4.96
CA SER A 138 -0.64 22.16 4.07
C SER A 138 0.54 22.78 4.83
N GLU A 139 0.31 23.22 6.05
CA GLU A 139 1.30 23.74 6.99
C GLU A 139 2.38 22.71 7.27
N LEU A 140 1.97 21.47 7.57
CA LEU A 140 2.88 20.37 7.84
C LEU A 140 3.58 19.90 6.57
N ILE A 141 2.88 19.84 5.43
CA ILE A 141 3.48 19.50 4.13
C ILE A 141 4.62 20.46 3.78
N VAL A 142 4.43 21.77 3.98
CA VAL A 142 5.49 22.77 3.73
C VAL A 142 6.69 22.55 4.67
N LYS A 143 6.46 22.29 5.97
CA LYS A 143 7.54 21.99 6.93
C LYS A 143 8.32 20.73 6.52
N ILE A 144 7.64 19.67 6.11
CA ILE A 144 8.25 18.43 5.63
C ILE A 144 9.05 18.71 4.35
N ALA A 145 8.47 19.43 3.39
CA ALA A 145 9.14 19.76 2.12
C ALA A 145 10.47 20.51 2.34
N LEU A 146 10.49 21.48 3.26
CA LEU A 146 11.70 22.24 3.58
C LEU A 146 12.78 21.36 4.23
N GLN A 147 12.40 20.45 5.12
CA GLN A 147 13.35 19.57 5.80
C GLN A 147 13.90 18.47 4.87
N LEU A 148 13.07 17.91 3.99
CA LEU A 148 13.55 16.98 2.97
C LEU A 148 14.44 17.69 1.95
N ALA A 149 14.10 18.92 1.55
CA ALA A 149 14.95 19.71 0.65
C ALA A 149 16.35 19.96 1.24
N ASP A 150 16.43 20.21 2.54
CA ASP A 150 17.70 20.37 3.27
C ASP A 150 18.57 19.10 3.20
N ILE A 151 17.97 17.92 3.41
CA ILE A 151 18.64 16.63 3.24
C ILE A 151 19.11 16.45 1.79
N LEU A 152 18.28 16.77 0.80
CA LEU A 152 18.65 16.61 -0.62
C LEU A 152 19.75 17.58 -1.06
N ILE A 153 19.77 18.80 -0.52
CA ILE A 153 20.87 19.75 -0.74
C ILE A 153 22.16 19.16 -0.20
N TYR A 154 22.15 18.59 1.00
CA TYR A 154 23.31 17.90 1.57
C TYR A 154 23.76 16.72 0.69
N LEU A 155 22.86 15.84 0.27
CA LEU A 155 23.20 14.67 -0.57
C LEU A 155 23.75 15.06 -1.94
N ARG A 156 23.22 16.13 -2.55
CA ARG A 156 23.64 16.57 -3.89
C ARG A 156 24.92 17.43 -3.90
N ASP A 157 25.33 17.97 -2.76
CA ASP A 157 26.55 18.78 -2.63
C ASP A 157 27.79 17.90 -2.45
N SER A 158 28.55 17.71 -3.53
CA SER A 158 29.78 16.90 -3.52
C SER A 158 30.84 17.41 -2.55
N SER A 159 30.83 18.69 -2.17
CA SER A 159 31.81 19.26 -1.24
C SER A 159 31.60 18.82 0.21
N GLN A 160 30.43 18.27 0.53
CA GLN A 160 30.09 17.75 1.87
C GLN A 160 30.49 16.29 2.07
N HIS A 161 30.96 15.61 1.02
CA HIS A 161 31.20 14.16 1.03
C HIS A 161 32.69 13.86 0.85
N GLU A 162 33.24 12.96 1.66
CA GLU A 162 34.68 12.62 1.64
C GLU A 162 35.17 12.15 0.27
N LYS A 163 34.31 11.45 -0.48
CA LYS A 163 34.61 10.94 -1.83
C LYS A 163 34.41 11.98 -2.94
N GLY A 164 34.02 13.21 -2.60
CA GLY A 164 33.86 14.31 -3.54
C GLY A 164 32.80 14.06 -4.61
N ARG A 165 31.73 13.31 -4.30
CA ARG A 165 30.66 12.96 -5.24
C ARG A 165 29.29 13.03 -4.57
N PRO A 166 28.22 13.34 -5.33
CA PRO A 166 26.86 13.31 -4.81
C PRO A 166 26.37 11.89 -4.50
N TYR A 167 25.39 11.79 -3.60
CA TYR A 167 24.66 10.55 -3.31
C TYR A 167 23.20 10.66 -3.75
N VAL A 168 22.63 9.53 -4.16
CA VAL A 168 21.22 9.36 -4.46
C VAL A 168 20.65 8.37 -3.46
N HIS A 169 19.58 8.73 -2.77
CA HIS A 169 18.86 7.82 -1.88
C HIS A 169 18.09 6.76 -2.67
N GLY A 170 17.38 7.17 -3.72
CA GLY A 170 16.73 6.30 -4.70
C GLY A 170 15.45 5.62 -4.23
N ASP A 171 14.93 5.92 -3.03
CA ASP A 171 13.68 5.36 -2.52
C ASP A 171 13.00 6.30 -1.50
N ILE A 172 12.87 7.58 -1.86
CA ILE A 172 12.21 8.57 -1.00
C ILE A 172 10.69 8.38 -1.11
N LYS A 173 10.10 7.91 -0.01
CA LYS A 173 8.67 7.64 0.13
C LYS A 173 8.22 7.83 1.59
N PRO A 174 6.91 7.96 1.87
CA PRO A 174 6.40 8.16 3.23
C PRO A 174 6.89 7.15 4.28
N SER A 175 7.04 5.87 3.96
CA SER A 175 7.55 4.85 4.90
C SER A 175 9.03 5.00 5.26
N ASN A 176 9.81 5.67 4.41
CA ASN A 176 11.23 5.92 4.61
C ASN A 176 11.51 7.29 5.25
N VAL A 177 10.47 8.03 5.64
CA VAL A 177 10.60 9.32 6.33
C VAL A 177 9.92 9.23 7.69
N VAL A 178 10.71 9.24 8.76
CA VAL A 178 10.21 9.22 10.14
C VAL A 178 9.94 10.64 10.61
N PHE A 179 8.75 10.86 11.17
CA PHE A 179 8.30 12.12 11.72
C PHE A 179 8.17 12.04 13.24
N ASP A 180 8.83 12.98 13.91
CA ASP A 180 8.71 13.18 15.34
C ASP A 180 7.59 14.20 15.63
N PRO A 181 6.44 13.78 16.20
CA PRO A 181 5.32 14.67 16.46
C PRO A 181 5.60 15.71 17.55
N GLU A 182 6.60 15.51 18.41
CA GLU A 182 6.93 16.46 19.47
C GLU A 182 7.75 17.63 18.94
N THR A 183 8.70 17.35 18.04
CA THR A 183 9.61 18.35 17.50
C THR A 183 9.27 18.80 16.07
N GLU A 184 8.30 18.14 15.45
CA GLU A 184 7.95 18.24 14.02
C GLU A 184 9.14 18.02 13.07
N LYS A 185 10.19 17.32 13.52
CA LYS A 185 11.35 17.00 12.70
C LYS A 185 11.10 15.74 11.89
N VAL A 186 11.68 15.70 10.69
CA VAL A 186 11.72 14.49 9.86
C VAL A 186 13.13 13.93 9.75
N TYR A 187 13.22 12.61 9.65
CA TYR A 187 14.45 11.85 9.50
C TYR A 187 14.32 10.90 8.31
N LEU A 188 15.33 10.89 7.44
CA LEU A 188 15.37 10.00 6.27
C LEU A 188 16.08 8.69 6.65
N ILE A 189 15.41 7.57 6.40
CA ILE A 189 15.85 6.22 6.77
C ILE A 189 15.81 5.28 5.56
N ASP A 190 16.35 4.07 5.75
CA ASP A 190 16.42 2.99 4.75
C ASP A 190 17.23 3.34 3.48
N TRP A 191 18.52 3.07 3.54
CA TRP A 191 19.47 3.41 2.47
C TRP A 191 19.70 2.24 1.50
N GLY A 192 18.82 1.23 1.50
CA GLY A 192 18.98 -0.01 0.72
C GLY A 192 19.06 0.21 -0.80
N SER A 193 18.41 1.26 -1.29
CA SER A 193 18.43 1.66 -2.71
C SER A 193 19.46 2.75 -3.04
N SER A 194 20.23 3.19 -2.05
CA SER A 194 21.14 4.31 -2.24
C SER A 194 22.37 3.93 -3.06
N VAL A 195 22.83 4.90 -3.84
CA VAL A 195 24.01 4.76 -4.71
C VAL A 195 24.77 6.08 -4.78
N PRO A 196 26.09 6.05 -5.01
CA PRO A 196 26.79 7.24 -5.47
C PRO A 196 26.25 7.66 -6.84
N ALA A 197 25.95 8.94 -7.00
CA ALA A 197 25.44 9.47 -8.26
C ALA A 197 26.49 9.33 -9.37
N GLN A 198 26.11 8.82 -10.53
CA GLN A 198 26.97 8.78 -11.73
C GLN A 198 26.95 10.11 -12.49
N LEU A 199 25.84 10.85 -12.39
CA LEU A 199 25.63 12.14 -13.02
C LEU A 199 25.26 13.20 -11.97
N ASP A 200 25.67 14.44 -12.23
CA ASP A 200 25.22 15.61 -11.49
C ASP A 200 23.81 16.05 -11.96
N VAL A 201 23.34 17.15 -11.40
CA VAL A 201 22.01 17.73 -11.66
C VAL A 201 21.86 18.28 -13.08
N ASN A 202 22.97 18.50 -13.78
CA ASN A 202 23.06 18.98 -15.16
C ASN A 202 23.31 17.84 -16.16
N GLY A 203 23.42 16.59 -15.69
CA GLY A 203 23.71 15.42 -16.53
C GLY A 203 25.19 15.24 -16.86
N GLN A 204 26.10 15.91 -16.15
CA GLN A 204 27.54 15.75 -16.29
C GLN A 204 28.04 14.60 -15.40
N SER A 205 29.05 13.85 -15.87
CA SER A 205 29.64 12.78 -15.06
C SER A 205 30.27 13.33 -13.78
N THR A 206 30.03 12.65 -12.66
CA THR A 206 30.59 12.95 -11.33
C THR A 206 31.94 12.28 -11.08
N ALA A 207 32.48 11.59 -12.08
CA ALA A 207 33.74 10.86 -11.96
C ALA A 207 34.92 11.81 -11.70
N ASN A 208 35.71 11.50 -10.67
CA ASN A 208 36.79 12.38 -10.21
C ASN A 208 38.14 12.14 -10.90
N ASN A 209 38.29 11.05 -11.67
CA ASN A 209 39.53 10.76 -12.40
C ASN A 209 39.30 9.93 -13.68
N VAL A 210 40.32 9.91 -14.54
CA VAL A 210 40.28 9.23 -15.86
C VAL A 210 40.15 7.70 -15.72
N MET A 211 40.66 7.12 -14.62
CA MET A 211 40.51 5.68 -14.35
C MET A 211 39.06 5.30 -14.01
N ASP A 212 38.37 6.13 -13.22
CA ASP A 212 36.94 5.98 -12.90
C ASP A 212 36.12 6.02 -14.19
N LEU A 213 36.34 7.02 -15.04
CA LEU A 213 35.65 7.16 -16.34
C LEU A 213 35.84 5.95 -17.26
N MET A 214 36.95 5.23 -17.11
CA MET A 214 37.27 4.02 -17.88
C MET A 214 36.82 2.71 -17.21
N SER A 215 36.22 2.77 -16.01
CA SER A 215 35.65 1.61 -15.34
C SER A 215 34.33 1.17 -15.99
N SER A 216 34.05 -0.14 -15.96
CA SER A 216 32.77 -0.71 -16.39
C SER A 216 31.58 -0.18 -15.57
N ASP A 217 31.83 0.28 -14.35
CA ASP A 217 30.83 0.72 -13.38
C ASP A 217 30.28 2.12 -13.69
N LEU A 218 30.99 2.92 -14.50
CA LEU A 218 30.52 4.19 -15.04
C LEU A 218 29.89 4.07 -16.44
N GLN A 219 30.13 2.95 -17.14
CA GLN A 219 29.54 2.68 -18.46
C GLN A 219 28.15 2.04 -18.38
N ASN A 220 27.84 1.34 -17.28
CA ASN A 220 26.53 0.76 -17.02
C ASN A 220 25.80 1.53 -15.92
N SER A 221 24.46 1.59 -15.97
CA SER A 221 23.70 2.22 -14.89
C SER A 221 23.88 1.46 -13.58
N ASN A 222 24.18 2.21 -12.51
CA ASN A 222 24.17 1.69 -11.15
C ASN A 222 22.80 1.87 -10.46
N ALA A 223 21.79 2.36 -11.16
CA ALA A 223 20.48 2.66 -10.58
C ALA A 223 19.85 1.42 -9.96
N ARG A 224 19.45 1.53 -8.70
CA ARG A 224 18.64 0.53 -8.01
C ARG A 224 17.18 0.88 -8.18
N LEU A 225 16.34 -0.13 -8.33
CA LEU A 225 14.90 0.06 -8.42
C LEU A 225 14.36 0.33 -7.01
N GLY A 226 13.90 1.56 -6.76
CA GLY A 226 13.12 1.88 -5.58
C GLY A 226 11.65 1.50 -5.76
N ASP A 227 10.80 2.03 -4.89
CA ASP A 227 9.36 1.80 -4.92
C ASP A 227 8.73 2.42 -6.17
N VAL A 228 8.21 1.56 -7.05
CA VAL A 228 7.62 1.93 -8.34
C VAL A 228 6.48 2.95 -8.23
N TYR A 229 5.82 3.05 -7.07
CA TYR A 229 4.77 4.02 -6.81
C TYR A 229 5.28 5.43 -6.52
N PHE A 230 6.58 5.61 -6.31
CA PHE A 230 7.20 6.89 -5.92
C PHE A 230 8.34 7.33 -6.84
N ILE A 231 9.11 6.39 -7.40
CA ILE A 231 10.25 6.72 -8.27
C ILE A 231 9.82 7.32 -9.63
N GLY A 232 10.75 7.99 -10.30
CA GLY A 232 10.55 8.61 -11.62
C GLY A 232 10.83 7.68 -12.81
N ASP A 233 10.39 8.09 -14.00
CA ASP A 233 10.52 7.31 -15.24
C ASP A 233 11.97 6.96 -15.58
N GLU A 234 12.90 7.88 -15.33
CA GLU A 234 14.33 7.69 -15.56
C GLU A 234 14.89 6.54 -14.70
N GLN A 235 14.48 6.47 -13.42
CA GLN A 235 14.91 5.41 -12.52
C GLN A 235 14.23 4.07 -12.86
N ILE A 236 12.95 4.08 -13.23
CA ILE A 236 12.21 2.88 -13.67
C ILE A 236 12.86 2.28 -14.94
N SER A 237 13.32 3.15 -15.83
CA SER A 237 14.00 2.79 -17.08
C SER A 237 15.44 2.35 -16.88
N GLY A 238 16.00 2.49 -15.67
CA GLY A 238 17.38 2.14 -15.36
C GLY A 238 18.40 3.09 -15.99
N GLU A 239 18.07 4.37 -16.15
CA GLU A 239 19.05 5.39 -16.54
C GLU A 239 20.16 5.54 -15.50
N MET A 240 21.26 6.21 -15.84
CA MET A 240 22.33 6.51 -14.89
C MET A 240 21.81 7.34 -13.70
N SER A 241 22.28 6.99 -12.49
CA SER A 241 21.82 7.66 -11.27
C SER A 241 22.22 9.13 -11.24
N SER A 242 21.27 9.97 -10.82
CA SER A 242 21.48 11.40 -10.61
C SER A 242 20.62 11.89 -9.45
N PRO A 243 20.95 13.04 -8.82
CA PRO A 243 20.12 13.62 -7.77
C PRO A 243 18.67 13.92 -8.21
N ARG A 244 18.39 13.96 -9.53
CA ARG A 244 17.03 14.13 -10.07
C ARG A 244 16.08 12.98 -9.71
N PHE A 245 16.62 11.79 -9.41
CA PHE A 245 15.80 10.66 -8.95
C PHE A 245 15.14 10.98 -7.60
N ASP A 246 15.91 11.56 -6.68
CA ASP A 246 15.40 11.96 -5.37
C ASP A 246 14.42 13.14 -5.44
N GLU A 247 14.55 14.02 -6.44
CA GLU A 247 13.57 15.09 -6.69
C GLU A 247 12.18 14.52 -7.06
N GLN A 248 12.16 13.43 -7.84
CA GLN A 248 10.92 12.73 -8.17
C GLN A 248 10.33 12.03 -6.95
N GLY A 249 11.16 11.34 -6.15
CA GLY A 249 10.72 10.71 -4.90
C GLY A 249 10.18 11.73 -3.88
N LEU A 250 10.82 12.91 -3.77
CA LEU A 250 10.32 14.03 -2.97
C LEU A 250 8.95 14.49 -3.45
N ALA A 251 8.79 14.77 -4.75
CA ALA A 251 7.51 15.24 -5.30
C ALA A 251 6.39 14.22 -5.07
N ALA A 252 6.66 12.94 -5.33
CA ALA A 252 5.76 11.83 -5.07
C ALA A 252 5.36 11.73 -3.59
N THR A 253 6.33 11.83 -2.68
CA THR A 253 6.10 11.79 -1.23
C THR A 253 5.20 12.93 -0.77
N LEU A 254 5.52 14.17 -1.15
CA LEU A 254 4.72 15.34 -0.77
C LEU A 254 3.30 15.28 -1.33
N TYR A 255 3.14 14.81 -2.56
CA TYR A 255 1.83 14.61 -3.19
C TYR A 255 1.02 13.52 -2.47
N ALA A 256 1.61 12.36 -2.19
CA ALA A 256 0.93 11.26 -1.51
C ALA A 256 0.42 11.70 -0.13
N LEU A 257 1.25 12.43 0.63
CA LEU A 257 0.88 12.95 1.95
C LEU A 257 -0.19 14.03 1.88
N ALA A 258 -0.10 14.96 0.93
CA ALA A 258 -1.07 16.04 0.78
C ALA A 258 -2.43 15.55 0.26
N SER A 259 -2.42 14.50 -0.56
CA SER A 259 -3.64 13.88 -1.10
C SER A 259 -4.22 12.78 -0.22
N GLY A 260 -3.44 12.21 0.71
CA GLY A 260 -3.81 11.03 1.47
C GLY A 260 -3.85 9.74 0.62
N GLN A 261 -2.99 9.67 -0.41
CA GLN A 261 -2.83 8.50 -1.29
C GLN A 261 -1.56 7.70 -0.92
N SER A 262 -1.40 6.53 -1.53
CA SER A 262 -0.20 5.67 -1.37
C SER A 262 0.74 5.69 -2.60
N CYS A 263 0.57 6.62 -3.55
CA CYS A 263 1.40 6.68 -4.76
C CYS A 263 1.40 8.07 -5.42
N ARG A 264 2.28 8.25 -6.42
CA ARG A 264 2.37 9.46 -7.26
C ARG A 264 1.32 9.55 -8.39
N TYR A 265 0.68 8.43 -8.71
CA TYR A 265 -0.18 8.32 -9.89
C TYR A 265 -1.52 9.03 -9.69
N GLY A 266 -2.25 9.24 -10.78
CA GLY A 266 -3.57 9.89 -10.77
C GLY A 266 -3.50 11.40 -10.54
N SER A 267 -2.31 11.99 -10.63
CA SER A 267 -2.06 13.42 -10.43
C SER A 267 -2.67 14.30 -11.52
N ALA A 268 -3.11 13.73 -12.65
CA ALA A 268 -3.94 14.45 -13.62
C ALA A 268 -5.38 14.67 -13.12
N VAL A 269 -5.90 13.72 -12.32
CA VAL A 269 -7.27 13.77 -11.80
C VAL A 269 -7.31 14.51 -10.47
N ILE A 270 -6.48 14.10 -9.51
CA ILE A 270 -6.30 14.79 -8.24
C ILE A 270 -5.03 15.61 -8.38
N THR A 271 -5.15 16.83 -8.92
CA THR A 271 -3.97 17.64 -9.23
C THR A 271 -3.34 18.23 -7.97
N PRO A 272 -2.02 18.49 -7.94
CA PRO A 272 -1.40 19.22 -6.83
C PRO A 272 -2.07 20.57 -6.54
N SER A 273 -2.61 21.23 -7.58
CA SER A 273 -3.39 22.47 -7.48
C SER A 273 -4.74 22.31 -6.77
N SER A 274 -5.30 21.10 -6.69
CA SER A 274 -6.56 20.81 -6.02
C SER A 274 -6.43 20.45 -4.53
N LEU A 275 -5.19 20.30 -4.03
CA LEU A 275 -4.90 19.77 -2.69
C LEU A 275 -4.92 20.81 -1.55
N GLY A 276 -5.23 22.07 -1.83
CA GLY A 276 -5.18 23.13 -0.80
C GLY A 276 -3.77 23.64 -0.52
N LEU A 277 -2.74 23.20 -1.26
CA LEU A 277 -1.36 23.62 -1.05
C LEU A 277 -1.14 25.10 -1.40
N PRO A 278 -0.09 25.75 -0.86
CA PRO A 278 0.33 27.06 -1.33
C PRO A 278 0.56 27.02 -2.82
N LYS A 279 0.04 28.02 -3.54
CA LYS A 279 0.08 28.06 -5.01
C LYS A 279 1.47 27.79 -5.58
N LEU A 280 2.50 28.34 -4.94
CA LEU A 280 3.90 28.12 -5.29
C LEU A 280 4.28 26.63 -5.27
N LEU A 281 4.02 25.95 -4.15
CA LEU A 281 4.35 24.53 -3.98
C LEU A 281 3.50 23.66 -4.92
N ALA A 282 2.21 23.96 -5.06
CA ALA A 282 1.32 23.25 -5.97
C ALA A 282 1.82 23.29 -7.42
N GLN A 283 2.23 24.47 -7.91
CA GLN A 283 2.74 24.63 -9.27
C GLN A 283 4.07 23.92 -9.48
N ILE A 284 4.96 23.93 -8.48
CA ILE A 284 6.21 23.18 -8.50
C ILE A 284 5.95 21.68 -8.63
N LEU A 285 5.07 21.12 -7.79
CA LEU A 285 4.73 19.70 -7.84
C LEU A 285 4.10 19.31 -9.18
N SER A 286 3.20 20.14 -9.71
CA SER A 286 2.62 19.93 -11.05
C SER A 286 3.69 19.89 -12.14
N GLY A 287 4.68 20.78 -12.10
CA GLY A 287 5.80 20.77 -13.04
C GLY A 287 6.71 19.54 -12.87
N MET A 288 6.98 19.14 -11.62
CA MET A 288 7.77 17.93 -11.31
C MET A 288 7.11 16.62 -11.78
N PHE A 289 5.77 16.61 -11.95
CA PHE A 289 5.03 15.49 -12.52
C PHE A 289 4.80 15.60 -14.03
N SER A 290 5.33 16.63 -14.71
CA SER A 290 5.21 16.74 -16.16
C SER A 290 5.78 15.50 -16.86
N LYS A 291 5.18 15.11 -17.98
CA LYS A 291 5.74 14.06 -18.86
C LYS A 291 7.00 14.55 -19.58
N ASP A 292 7.17 15.87 -19.72
CA ASP A 292 8.35 16.46 -20.32
C ASP A 292 9.51 16.58 -19.31
N ARG A 293 10.66 15.99 -19.65
CA ARG A 293 11.84 15.98 -18.78
C ARG A 293 12.42 17.37 -18.51
N SER A 294 12.36 18.27 -19.50
CA SER A 294 12.89 19.63 -19.35
C SER A 294 12.04 20.41 -18.35
N GLU A 295 10.72 20.32 -18.46
CA GLU A 295 9.78 20.92 -17.52
C GLU A 295 9.96 20.37 -16.10
N ARG A 296 10.11 19.05 -15.94
CA ARG A 296 10.41 18.44 -14.63
C ARG A 296 11.68 19.00 -14.00
N ASN A 297 12.77 19.03 -14.75
CA ASN A 297 14.06 19.53 -14.27
C ASN A 297 13.98 21.01 -13.90
N GLN A 298 13.30 21.83 -14.72
CA GLN A 298 13.09 23.25 -14.42
C GLN A 298 12.26 23.46 -13.15
N ALA A 299 11.23 22.65 -12.94
CA ALA A 299 10.43 22.69 -11.70
C ALA A 299 11.27 22.28 -10.48
N GLY A 300 12.12 21.26 -10.62
CA GLY A 300 13.14 20.87 -9.64
C GLY A 300 14.07 22.02 -9.26
N ASP A 301 14.69 22.64 -10.26
CA ASP A 301 15.58 23.79 -10.05
C ASP A 301 14.85 24.97 -9.41
N TYR A 302 13.62 25.22 -9.84
CA TYR A 302 12.79 26.27 -9.29
C TYR A 302 12.44 26.02 -7.82
N PHE A 303 12.20 24.77 -7.41
CA PHE A 303 11.97 24.39 -6.01
C PHE A 303 13.15 24.76 -5.13
N PHE A 304 14.35 24.25 -5.44
CA PHE A 304 15.54 24.52 -4.62
C PHE A 304 15.93 26.00 -4.60
N LYS A 305 15.74 26.71 -5.72
CA LYS A 305 16.00 28.16 -5.80
C LYS A 305 15.07 29.00 -4.92
N HIS A 306 13.83 28.54 -4.67
CA HIS A 306 12.80 29.32 -3.98
C HIS A 306 12.44 28.78 -2.59
N LEU A 307 13.27 27.94 -1.98
CA LEU A 307 13.06 27.43 -0.62
C LEU A 307 12.90 28.56 0.42
N ALA A 308 13.64 29.66 0.26
CA ALA A 308 13.50 30.83 1.13
C ALA A 308 12.10 31.47 1.04
N LEU A 309 11.46 31.46 -0.13
CA LEU A 309 10.11 31.97 -0.31
C LEU A 309 9.08 31.05 0.36
N LEU A 310 9.24 29.73 0.20
CA LEU A 310 8.40 28.73 0.88
C LEU A 310 8.53 28.83 2.41
N LYS A 311 9.75 28.95 2.94
CA LYS A 311 10.02 29.10 4.38
C LYS A 311 9.37 30.34 4.98
N ASN A 312 9.30 31.43 4.22
CA ASN A 312 8.71 32.70 4.67
C ASN A 312 7.22 32.84 4.29
N THR A 313 6.59 31.79 3.76
CA THR A 313 5.16 31.81 3.46
C THR A 313 4.38 31.88 4.77
N VAL A 314 3.45 32.84 4.88
CA VAL A 314 2.59 32.98 6.06
C VAL A 314 1.54 31.87 6.02
N MET A 315 1.58 31.01 7.03
CA MET A 315 0.65 29.90 7.21
C MET A 315 -0.18 30.09 8.49
N ALA A 316 -1.32 29.42 8.61
CA ALA A 316 -2.13 29.44 9.82
C ALA A 316 -1.41 28.73 10.98
N ASP A 317 -1.68 29.21 12.19
CA ASP A 317 -1.28 28.57 13.44
C ASP A 317 -2.41 28.79 14.47
N PRO A 318 -3.15 27.73 14.88
CA PRO A 318 -2.97 26.32 14.49
C PRO A 318 -3.32 26.05 13.01
N PRO A 319 -2.91 24.90 12.45
CA PRO A 319 -3.23 24.50 11.07
C PRO A 319 -4.72 24.56 10.75
N LEU A 320 -5.07 24.90 9.50
CA LEU A 320 -6.46 24.95 9.08
C LEU A 320 -7.11 23.55 9.10
N PRO A 321 -8.37 23.43 9.56
CA PRO A 321 -9.04 22.14 9.61
C PRO A 321 -9.30 21.61 8.19
N VAL A 322 -9.03 20.32 7.98
CA VAL A 322 -9.37 19.62 6.74
C VAL A 322 -10.76 19.01 6.88
N GLU A 323 -11.77 19.65 6.27
CA GLU A 323 -13.14 19.12 6.28
C GLU A 323 -13.33 18.08 5.16
N ILE A 324 -13.55 16.81 5.54
CA ILE A 324 -13.75 15.70 4.60
C ILE A 324 -15.22 15.30 4.58
N LYS A 325 -15.91 15.60 3.46
CA LYS A 325 -17.30 15.20 3.23
C LYS A 325 -17.31 13.88 2.45
N PRO A 326 -17.94 12.81 2.97
CA PRO A 326 -17.96 11.52 2.28
C PRO A 326 -18.77 11.59 0.98
N LEU A 327 -18.22 11.04 -0.11
CA LEU A 327 -18.89 10.95 -1.42
C LEU A 327 -19.82 9.74 -1.52
N VAL A 328 -19.51 8.67 -0.79
CA VAL A 328 -20.33 7.45 -0.67
C VAL A 328 -20.49 7.10 0.82
N PRO A 329 -21.55 6.36 1.20
CA PRO A 329 -21.79 6.01 2.59
C PRO A 329 -20.64 5.19 3.20
N VAL A 330 -20.20 5.60 4.39
CA VAL A 330 -19.22 4.89 5.21
C VAL A 330 -19.82 4.72 6.60
N TRP A 331 -19.96 3.47 7.02
CA TRP A 331 -20.47 3.13 8.34
C TRP A 331 -19.30 2.96 9.31
N CYS A 332 -19.46 3.45 10.54
CA CYS A 332 -18.45 3.28 11.58
C CYS A 332 -19.05 2.51 12.75
N LYS A 333 -18.41 1.41 13.11
CA LYS A 333 -18.75 0.58 14.25
C LYS A 333 -17.59 0.57 15.23
N SER A 334 -17.87 0.39 16.51
CA SER A 334 -16.84 0.13 17.51
C SER A 334 -16.66 -1.38 17.62
N TYR A 335 -15.44 -1.88 17.39
CA TYR A 335 -15.14 -3.31 17.53
C TYR A 335 -14.01 -3.51 18.52
N HIS A 336 -14.19 -4.43 19.46
CA HIS A 336 -13.23 -4.65 20.54
C HIS A 336 -12.17 -5.71 20.23
N LYS A 337 -12.11 -6.23 19.00
CA LYS A 337 -11.11 -7.22 18.57
C LYS A 337 -10.26 -6.68 17.41
N ASN A 338 -8.99 -7.04 17.40
CA ASN A 338 -8.08 -6.72 16.30
C ASN A 338 -8.56 -7.39 15.00
N MET A 339 -8.57 -6.63 13.91
CA MET A 339 -9.06 -7.06 12.60
C MET A 339 -7.96 -6.90 11.56
N ASP A 340 -7.79 -7.92 10.70
CA ASP A 340 -6.87 -7.85 9.58
C ASP A 340 -7.69 -7.90 8.29
N THR A 341 -7.85 -6.77 7.64
CA THR A 341 -8.65 -6.68 6.42
C THR A 341 -7.84 -7.17 5.23
N VAL A 342 -8.48 -8.00 4.40
CA VAL A 342 -7.95 -8.45 3.13
C VAL A 342 -8.94 -8.10 2.04
N VAL A 343 -8.40 -7.72 0.88
CA VAL A 343 -9.20 -7.31 -0.26
C VAL A 343 -9.09 -8.33 -1.37
N TYR A 344 -10.26 -8.80 -1.79
CA TYR A 344 -10.45 -9.54 -3.04
C TYR A 344 -10.99 -8.58 -4.09
N GLY A 345 -10.54 -8.68 -5.35
CA GLY A 345 -11.10 -7.86 -6.41
C GLY A 345 -10.84 -8.41 -7.81
N SER A 346 -11.74 -8.09 -8.74
CA SER A 346 -11.75 -8.55 -10.14
C SER A 346 -10.65 -7.85 -10.98
N ARG A 347 -9.39 -7.97 -10.54
CA ARG A 347 -8.24 -7.26 -11.12
C ARG A 347 -7.90 -7.79 -12.50
N LYS A 348 -7.90 -9.11 -12.70
CA LYS A 348 -7.34 -9.73 -13.91
C LYS A 348 -8.23 -9.50 -15.13
N SER A 349 -9.53 -9.49 -14.96
CA SER A 349 -10.55 -9.12 -15.95
C SER A 349 -10.50 -7.63 -16.31
N PHE A 350 -10.32 -6.74 -15.31
CA PHE A 350 -10.08 -5.31 -15.53
C PHE A 350 -8.75 -5.02 -16.27
N LEU A 351 -7.77 -5.93 -16.18
CA LEU A 351 -6.43 -5.81 -16.78
C LEU A 351 -6.31 -6.43 -18.19
N ARG A 352 -7.12 -7.47 -18.50
CA ARG A 352 -6.96 -8.30 -19.71
C ARG A 352 -7.30 -7.64 -21.04
N GLU A 353 -7.96 -6.50 -21.08
CA GLU A 353 -8.27 -5.82 -22.35
C GLU A 353 -7.06 -5.13 -23.02
N SER A 354 -5.85 -5.20 -22.43
CA SER A 354 -4.70 -4.40 -22.89
C SER A 354 -3.34 -5.10 -23.01
N VAL A 355 -3.19 -6.41 -22.73
CA VAL A 355 -1.87 -7.08 -22.74
C VAL A 355 -1.93 -8.49 -23.36
N GLU A 356 -1.09 -8.74 -24.37
CA GLU A 356 -0.74 -10.08 -24.86
C GLU A 356 0.21 -10.76 -23.85
N VAL A 357 -0.18 -11.92 -23.33
CA VAL A 357 0.50 -12.60 -22.21
C VAL A 357 1.26 -13.80 -22.74
N ASP A 358 2.56 -13.65 -22.95
CA ASP A 358 3.50 -14.77 -22.98
C ASP A 358 4.67 -14.43 -22.05
N GLU A 359 5.11 -15.40 -21.25
CA GLU A 359 6.30 -15.38 -20.35
C GLU A 359 6.13 -14.88 -18.90
N LEU A 360 5.37 -15.59 -18.06
CA LEU A 360 5.50 -15.47 -16.60
C LEU A 360 5.32 -16.84 -15.90
N ASN A 361 6.38 -17.66 -15.88
CA ASN A 361 6.46 -18.86 -15.03
C ASN A 361 7.65 -18.75 -14.06
N ASP A 362 7.41 -19.19 -12.82
CA ASP A 362 8.26 -19.14 -11.62
C ASP A 362 8.45 -17.74 -11.05
N ILE A 363 7.83 -17.48 -9.87
CA ILE A 363 7.96 -16.23 -9.11
C ILE A 363 8.43 -16.58 -7.69
N ASP A 364 9.69 -16.29 -7.40
CA ASP A 364 10.27 -16.17 -6.06
C ASP A 364 10.04 -14.73 -5.52
N ASP A 365 10.20 -14.46 -4.21
CA ASP A 365 9.94 -13.14 -3.60
C ASP A 365 10.70 -11.97 -4.31
N VAL A 366 11.86 -12.28 -4.92
CA VAL A 366 12.70 -11.33 -5.70
C VAL A 366 12.12 -11.04 -7.10
N GLN A 367 11.20 -11.86 -7.59
CA GLN A 367 10.47 -11.66 -8.84
C GLN A 367 9.14 -10.92 -8.66
N LEU A 368 8.68 -10.67 -7.43
CA LEU A 368 7.51 -9.83 -7.18
C LEU A 368 7.75 -8.38 -7.66
N GLU A 369 8.96 -7.85 -7.49
CA GLU A 369 9.37 -6.53 -8.02
C GLU A 369 9.36 -6.49 -9.56
N LYS A 370 9.83 -7.57 -10.23
CA LYS A 370 9.74 -7.71 -11.69
C LYS A 370 8.30 -7.88 -12.16
N TYR A 371 7.48 -8.57 -11.39
CA TYR A 371 6.06 -8.73 -11.64
C TYR A 371 5.32 -7.40 -11.51
N PHE A 372 5.56 -6.61 -10.46
CA PHE A 372 5.00 -5.26 -10.31
C PHE A 372 5.42 -4.33 -11.45
N LYS A 373 6.68 -4.41 -11.88
CA LYS A 373 7.18 -3.69 -13.06
C LYS A 373 6.38 -4.08 -14.32
N ASN A 374 6.21 -5.38 -14.58
CA ASN A 374 5.43 -5.88 -15.72
C ASN A 374 3.91 -5.64 -15.56
N PHE A 375 3.41 -5.56 -14.32
CA PHE A 375 2.00 -5.36 -13.95
C PHE A 375 1.53 -3.92 -14.16
N LEU A 376 2.39 -2.94 -13.87
CA LEU A 376 2.13 -1.53 -14.16
C LEU A 376 2.45 -1.16 -15.61
N MET A 377 3.17 -1.99 -16.36
CA MET A 377 3.46 -1.75 -17.77
C MET A 377 2.19 -1.99 -18.60
N GLY A 378 1.75 -0.96 -19.33
CA GLY A 378 0.54 -0.99 -20.18
C GLY A 378 -0.71 -0.37 -19.56
N MET A 379 -0.75 -0.18 -18.23
CA MET A 379 -1.84 0.54 -17.56
C MET A 379 -1.70 2.06 -17.70
N GLY A 380 -2.84 2.76 -17.88
CA GLY A 380 -2.90 4.21 -17.74
C GLY A 380 -2.62 4.66 -16.30
N ASP A 381 -2.12 5.88 -16.16
CA ASP A 381 -1.70 6.45 -14.87
C ASP A 381 -2.86 6.48 -13.85
N THR A 382 -4.06 6.88 -14.29
CA THR A 382 -5.25 6.95 -13.44
C THR A 382 -5.71 5.56 -12.99
N GLU A 383 -5.63 4.54 -13.85
CA GLU A 383 -5.97 3.17 -13.49
C GLU A 383 -5.02 2.61 -12.43
N LYS A 384 -3.71 2.89 -12.54
CA LYS A 384 -2.73 2.53 -11.49
C LYS A 384 -3.10 3.17 -10.16
N ALA A 385 -3.42 4.45 -10.17
CA ALA A 385 -3.84 5.20 -9.00
C ALA A 385 -5.12 4.62 -8.38
N PHE A 386 -6.12 4.28 -9.19
CA PHE A 386 -7.35 3.67 -8.73
C PHE A 386 -7.09 2.33 -8.02
N VAL A 387 -6.27 1.45 -8.62
CA VAL A 387 -5.91 0.17 -8.00
C VAL A 387 -5.12 0.37 -6.71
N ALA A 388 -4.20 1.34 -6.66
CA ALA A 388 -3.48 1.69 -5.44
C ALA A 388 -4.42 2.25 -4.35
N ALA A 389 -5.40 3.08 -4.72
CA ALA A 389 -6.41 3.62 -3.81
C ALA A 389 -7.29 2.51 -3.22
N VAL A 390 -7.75 1.54 -4.02
CA VAL A 390 -8.48 0.36 -3.52
C VAL A 390 -7.59 -0.47 -2.60
N SER A 391 -6.31 -0.64 -2.94
CA SER A 391 -5.35 -1.37 -2.09
C SER A 391 -5.16 -0.68 -0.74
N ARG A 392 -5.08 0.65 -0.71
CA ARG A 392 -4.99 1.42 0.54
C ARG A 392 -6.19 1.19 1.46
N LEU A 393 -7.39 0.93 0.92
CA LEU A 393 -8.56 0.58 1.74
C LEU A 393 -8.34 -0.71 2.55
N ALA A 394 -7.53 -1.66 2.03
CA ALA A 394 -7.18 -2.91 2.70
C ALA A 394 -6.45 -2.69 4.03
N ASN A 395 -5.71 -1.59 4.14
CA ASN A 395 -4.89 -1.31 5.32
C ASN A 395 -5.75 -0.87 6.51
N PHE A 396 -7.01 -0.46 6.27
CA PHE A 396 -7.94 -0.08 7.32
C PHE A 396 -8.68 -1.30 7.87
N PRO A 397 -9.10 -1.28 9.15
CA PRO A 397 -10.00 -2.28 9.70
C PRO A 397 -11.41 -2.07 9.13
N VAL A 398 -11.60 -2.43 7.87
CA VAL A 398 -12.87 -2.33 7.14
C VAL A 398 -13.37 -3.69 6.67
N VAL A 399 -14.68 -3.87 6.69
CA VAL A 399 -15.34 -5.00 6.03
C VAL A 399 -16.46 -4.49 5.14
N GLY A 400 -16.66 -5.15 4.01
CA GLY A 400 -17.71 -4.75 3.08
C GLY A 400 -17.44 -5.12 1.64
N GLY A 401 -18.02 -4.33 0.76
CA GLY A 401 -17.90 -4.51 -0.68
C GLY A 401 -18.11 -3.22 -1.44
N LEU A 402 -17.51 -3.17 -2.63
CA LEU A 402 -17.70 -2.11 -3.60
C LEU A 402 -17.81 -2.70 -5.00
N ALA A 403 -18.72 -2.15 -5.79
CA ALA A 403 -18.86 -2.42 -7.21
C ALA A 403 -18.87 -1.08 -7.95
N VAL A 404 -17.93 -0.93 -8.88
CA VAL A 404 -17.76 0.26 -9.71
C VAL A 404 -18.07 -0.14 -11.14
N ARG A 405 -19.03 0.53 -11.76
CA ARG A 405 -19.42 0.33 -13.16
C ARG A 405 -19.20 1.62 -13.94
N TRP A 406 -18.30 1.59 -14.90
CA TRP A 406 -18.06 2.70 -15.80
C TRP A 406 -18.93 2.54 -17.05
N GLU A 407 -19.64 3.62 -17.37
CA GLU A 407 -20.45 3.76 -18.57
C GLU A 407 -20.00 4.99 -19.36
N LYS A 408 -20.57 5.24 -20.54
CA LYS A 408 -20.15 6.38 -21.40
C LYS A 408 -20.30 7.75 -20.74
N ASN A 409 -21.29 7.91 -19.86
CA ASN A 409 -21.68 9.19 -19.30
C ASN A 409 -21.16 9.41 -17.88
N GLY A 410 -20.50 8.43 -17.27
CA GLY A 410 -20.05 8.50 -15.90
C GLY A 410 -19.85 7.14 -15.26
N VAL A 411 -19.69 7.16 -13.94
CA VAL A 411 -19.41 5.99 -13.12
C VAL A 411 -20.50 5.81 -12.07
N TYR A 412 -20.97 4.57 -11.95
CA TYR A 412 -21.91 4.13 -10.93
C TYR A 412 -21.16 3.35 -9.86
N ILE A 413 -21.34 3.73 -8.60
CA ILE A 413 -20.66 3.09 -7.47
C ILE A 413 -21.71 2.60 -6.48
N ASP A 414 -21.74 1.29 -6.30
CA ASP A 414 -22.43 0.61 -5.21
C ASP A 414 -21.39 0.28 -4.14
N SER A 415 -21.65 0.66 -2.89
CA SER A 415 -20.72 0.34 -1.79
C SER A 415 -21.45 0.11 -0.48
N ASN A 416 -20.93 -0.84 0.29
CA ASN A 416 -21.23 -0.97 1.71
C ASN A 416 -19.90 -1.17 2.43
N LEU A 417 -19.42 -0.13 3.11
CA LEU A 417 -18.14 -0.13 3.80
C LEU A 417 -18.37 0.12 5.29
N SER A 418 -18.02 -0.86 6.12
CA SER A 418 -18.09 -0.78 7.58
C SER A 418 -16.68 -0.72 8.16
N LEU A 419 -16.29 0.45 8.66
CA LEU A 419 -15.04 0.68 9.38
C LEU A 419 -15.23 0.34 10.86
N PHE A 420 -14.27 -0.37 11.45
CA PHE A 420 -14.35 -0.87 12.82
C PHE A 420 -13.40 -0.16 13.80
N ASP A 421 -12.77 0.94 13.36
CA ASP A 421 -12.03 1.88 14.21
C ASP A 421 -12.50 3.33 13.96
N PRO A 422 -13.29 3.91 14.89
CA PRO A 422 -13.77 5.28 14.76
C PRO A 422 -12.66 6.34 14.68
N LYS A 423 -11.46 6.08 15.20
CA LYS A 423 -10.35 7.04 15.16
C LYS A 423 -9.85 7.29 13.74
N LEU A 424 -9.95 6.26 12.88
CA LEU A 424 -9.52 6.30 11.49
C LEU A 424 -10.59 6.81 10.54
N LYS A 425 -11.75 7.23 11.04
CA LYS A 425 -12.91 7.62 10.23
C LYS A 425 -12.56 8.69 9.19
N THR A 426 -11.89 9.76 9.59
CA THR A 426 -11.53 10.86 8.69
C THR A 426 -10.59 10.40 7.57
N SER A 427 -9.52 9.67 7.94
CA SER A 427 -8.55 9.11 7.00
C SER A 427 -9.20 8.13 6.02
N PHE A 428 -10.04 7.22 6.53
CA PHE A 428 -10.74 6.24 5.72
C PHE A 428 -11.74 6.90 4.75
N GLN A 429 -12.52 7.89 5.23
CA GLN A 429 -13.40 8.68 4.35
C GLN A 429 -12.62 9.39 3.25
N SER A 430 -11.44 9.93 3.55
CA SER A 430 -10.56 10.50 2.54
C SER A 430 -10.10 9.48 1.50
N ALA A 431 -9.68 8.29 1.95
CA ALA A 431 -9.21 7.22 1.08
C ALA A 431 -10.32 6.74 0.14
N VAL A 432 -11.55 6.58 0.66
CA VAL A 432 -12.73 6.25 -0.14
C VAL A 432 -13.05 7.37 -1.14
N ASN A 433 -12.99 8.64 -0.73
CA ASN A 433 -13.18 9.76 -1.63
C ASN A 433 -12.16 9.77 -2.77
N ASN A 434 -10.87 9.54 -2.47
CA ASN A 434 -9.82 9.45 -3.48
C ASN A 434 -10.12 8.32 -4.48
N MET A 435 -10.52 7.14 -4.01
CA MET A 435 -10.95 6.04 -4.88
C MET A 435 -12.09 6.47 -5.82
N VAL A 436 -13.13 7.13 -5.31
CA VAL A 436 -14.24 7.65 -6.13
C VAL A 436 -13.74 8.68 -7.15
N ARG A 437 -12.92 9.66 -6.74
CA ARG A 437 -12.39 10.69 -7.65
C ARG A 437 -11.54 10.09 -8.77
N LEU A 438 -10.68 9.13 -8.45
CA LEU A 438 -9.86 8.42 -9.44
C LEU A 438 -10.74 7.59 -10.39
N ALA A 439 -11.80 6.96 -9.88
CA ALA A 439 -12.78 6.27 -10.72
C ALA A 439 -13.47 7.24 -11.71
N GLN A 440 -13.83 8.46 -11.29
CA GLN A 440 -14.40 9.47 -12.20
C GLN A 440 -13.46 9.84 -13.36
N GLY A 441 -12.14 9.74 -13.15
CA GLY A 441 -11.12 10.05 -14.17
C GLY A 441 -10.79 8.93 -15.15
N ILE A 442 -11.44 7.76 -15.04
CA ILE A 442 -11.26 6.64 -15.96
C ILE A 442 -12.37 6.70 -17.04
N PHE A 443 -11.98 6.84 -18.30
CA PHE A 443 -12.89 7.01 -19.45
C PHE A 443 -13.02 5.74 -20.29
N ARG A 444 -13.28 4.60 -19.64
CA ARG A 444 -13.48 3.31 -20.32
C ARG A 444 -14.71 2.62 -19.77
N ILE A 445 -15.38 1.82 -20.59
CA ILE A 445 -16.51 1.01 -20.13
C ILE A 445 -15.95 -0.22 -19.43
N GLY A 446 -16.50 -0.57 -18.27
CA GLY A 446 -16.05 -1.74 -17.54
C GLY A 446 -16.70 -1.87 -16.17
N VAL A 447 -16.40 -2.97 -15.50
CA VAL A 447 -16.86 -3.24 -14.14
C VAL A 447 -15.66 -3.63 -13.28
N PHE A 448 -15.63 -3.15 -12.04
CA PHE A 448 -14.68 -3.56 -11.02
C PHE A 448 -15.45 -3.89 -9.75
N LYS A 449 -15.29 -5.12 -9.26
CA LYS A 449 -15.87 -5.57 -8.00
C LYS A 449 -14.75 -5.82 -7.01
N SER A 450 -14.97 -5.45 -5.76
CA SER A 450 -14.04 -5.74 -4.68
C SER A 450 -14.75 -6.01 -3.36
N CYS A 451 -14.28 -7.04 -2.66
CA CYS A 451 -14.77 -7.50 -1.38
C CYS A 451 -13.67 -7.27 -0.34
N LEU A 452 -14.02 -6.71 0.81
CA LEU A 452 -13.13 -6.52 1.94
C LEU A 452 -13.63 -7.39 3.08
N PHE A 453 -12.78 -8.28 3.62
CA PHE A 453 -13.17 -9.20 4.69
C PHE A 453 -12.07 -9.33 5.75
N ASN A 454 -12.47 -9.77 6.96
CA ASN A 454 -11.53 -10.03 8.04
C ASN A 454 -10.83 -11.38 7.84
N ALA A 455 -9.54 -11.36 7.52
CA ALA A 455 -8.74 -12.54 7.27
C ALA A 455 -8.66 -13.49 8.47
N ARG A 456 -8.81 -12.97 9.70
CA ARG A 456 -8.80 -13.79 10.92
C ARG A 456 -9.99 -14.75 11.04
N ASN A 457 -11.08 -14.45 10.33
CA ASN A 457 -12.27 -15.28 10.29
C ASN A 457 -12.24 -16.25 9.10
N THR A 458 -11.13 -16.32 8.35
CA THR A 458 -10.99 -17.27 7.25
C THR A 458 -11.01 -18.68 7.80
N LEU A 459 -11.86 -19.53 7.21
CA LEU A 459 -11.87 -20.95 7.51
C LEU A 459 -10.88 -21.67 6.60
N HIS A 460 -10.01 -22.49 7.19
CA HIS A 460 -9.04 -23.30 6.46
C HIS A 460 -9.42 -24.78 6.53
N VAL A 461 -9.52 -25.42 5.38
CA VAL A 461 -9.79 -26.84 5.24
C VAL A 461 -8.69 -27.43 4.36
N GLU A 462 -7.97 -28.41 4.90
CA GLU A 462 -6.81 -29.00 4.23
C GLU A 462 -7.07 -30.47 3.89
N ARG A 463 -6.40 -30.95 2.84
CA ARG A 463 -6.41 -32.37 2.46
C ARG A 463 -5.00 -32.86 2.18
N GLU A 464 -4.75 -34.13 2.48
CA GLU A 464 -3.45 -34.73 2.27
C GLU A 464 -3.08 -34.86 0.79
N ASN A 465 -4.03 -35.08 -0.12
CA ASN A 465 -3.76 -35.17 -1.55
C ASN A 465 -5.00 -34.79 -2.37
N GLU A 466 -4.82 -34.60 -3.68
CA GLU A 466 -5.89 -34.15 -4.58
C GLU A 466 -7.04 -35.16 -4.76
N GLU A 467 -6.82 -36.43 -4.41
CA GLU A 467 -7.80 -37.51 -4.54
C GLU A 467 -8.76 -37.57 -3.34
N GLN A 468 -8.38 -36.96 -2.21
CA GLN A 468 -9.24 -36.86 -1.03
C GLN A 468 -10.20 -35.66 -1.14
N PRO A 469 -11.44 -35.77 -0.65
CA PRO A 469 -12.35 -34.65 -0.56
C PRO A 469 -11.92 -33.67 0.54
N PHE A 470 -12.29 -32.39 0.40
CA PHE A 470 -12.18 -31.43 1.50
C PHE A 470 -13.22 -31.76 2.57
N GLN A 471 -12.80 -31.87 3.82
CA GLN A 471 -13.69 -32.16 4.96
C GLN A 471 -13.46 -31.16 6.09
N ALA A 472 -14.51 -30.41 6.45
CA ALA A 472 -14.47 -29.55 7.61
C ALA A 472 -14.41 -30.37 8.91
N LEU A 473 -13.66 -29.88 9.90
CA LEU A 473 -13.63 -30.46 11.24
C LEU A 473 -14.95 -30.20 11.98
N ALA A 474 -15.32 -31.07 12.92
CA ALA A 474 -16.60 -30.98 13.63
C ALA A 474 -16.80 -29.66 14.44
N ASN A 475 -15.72 -28.95 14.76
CA ASN A 475 -15.74 -27.68 15.48
C ASN A 475 -15.68 -26.44 14.55
N GLN A 476 -15.53 -26.63 13.24
CA GLN A 476 -15.46 -25.54 12.29
C GLN A 476 -16.85 -25.02 11.96
N VAL A 477 -17.01 -23.70 12.03
CA VAL A 477 -18.27 -23.00 11.75
C VAL A 477 -17.98 -21.73 10.96
N ILE A 478 -18.90 -21.36 10.07
CA ILE A 478 -18.87 -20.07 9.39
C ILE A 478 -19.61 -19.08 10.31
N HIS A 479 -18.89 -18.08 10.81
CA HIS A 479 -19.45 -17.08 11.71
C HIS A 479 -20.23 -16.00 10.96
N PHE A 480 -21.25 -15.47 11.61
CA PHE A 480 -22.01 -14.30 11.17
C PHE A 480 -22.36 -13.42 12.38
N ASP A 481 -22.58 -12.14 12.13
CA ASP A 481 -23.05 -11.19 13.12
C ASP A 481 -24.57 -10.98 12.97
N VAL A 482 -25.27 -10.68 14.07
CA VAL A 482 -26.68 -10.27 14.03
C VAL A 482 -26.73 -8.76 14.21
N SER A 483 -27.53 -8.08 13.38
CA SER A 483 -27.78 -6.65 13.45
C SER A 483 -28.29 -6.21 14.84
N ASP A 484 -27.93 -5.01 15.30
CA ASP A 484 -28.49 -4.44 16.53
C ASP A 484 -29.93 -3.93 16.34
N ILE A 485 -30.34 -3.69 15.08
CA ILE A 485 -31.66 -3.19 14.70
C ILE A 485 -32.28 -4.19 13.73
N ALA A 486 -33.45 -4.73 14.08
CA ALA A 486 -34.25 -5.51 13.14
C ALA A 486 -34.89 -4.56 12.13
N ASP A 487 -34.28 -4.39 10.96
CA ASP A 487 -34.92 -3.68 9.84
C ASP A 487 -35.97 -4.62 9.24
N ILE A 488 -37.21 -4.45 9.72
CA ILE A 488 -38.39 -5.20 9.25
C ILE A 488 -38.97 -4.55 7.97
N ASP A 489 -38.58 -3.32 7.64
CA ASP A 489 -39.20 -2.52 6.59
C ASP A 489 -38.24 -2.16 5.43
N ASP A 490 -38.06 -3.07 4.46
CA ASP A 490 -38.10 -2.70 3.03
C ASP A 490 -38.14 -3.95 2.11
N ILE A 491 -39.34 -4.41 1.79
CA ILE A 491 -39.60 -5.65 1.02
C ILE A 491 -39.35 -5.48 -0.50
N THR A 492 -38.90 -4.31 -0.98
CA THR A 492 -39.05 -3.95 -2.41
C THR A 492 -37.79 -3.59 -3.19
N ARG A 493 -36.68 -4.33 -3.04
CA ARG A 493 -35.59 -4.26 -4.04
C ARG A 493 -35.01 -5.64 -4.36
N LEU A 494 -35.05 -6.01 -5.65
CA LEU A 494 -34.45 -7.23 -6.17
C LEU A 494 -32.93 -7.19 -5.97
N HIS A 495 -32.45 -7.98 -5.01
CA HIS A 495 -31.04 -8.26 -4.80
C HIS A 495 -30.76 -9.64 -5.41
N SER A 496 -30.37 -9.67 -6.68
CA SER A 496 -29.95 -10.92 -7.33
C SER A 496 -28.44 -10.94 -7.51
N TYR A 497 -27.85 -11.91 -6.81
CA TYR A 497 -26.50 -12.44 -6.92
C TYR A 497 -26.12 -12.89 -8.37
N PHE A 498 -27.08 -12.97 -9.29
CA PHE A 498 -26.94 -13.65 -10.59
C PHE A 498 -27.07 -12.79 -11.86
N GLU A 499 -27.38 -11.49 -11.79
CA GLU A 499 -27.75 -10.75 -13.03
C GLU A 499 -26.62 -10.01 -13.76
N ASP A 500 -25.47 -9.76 -13.13
CA ASP A 500 -24.35 -9.06 -13.80
C ASP A 500 -23.29 -10.04 -14.32
N GLY A 501 -23.73 -11.04 -15.11
CA GLY A 501 -22.86 -11.93 -15.88
C GLY A 501 -21.91 -12.82 -15.06
N VAL A 502 -21.20 -13.72 -15.75
CA VAL A 502 -20.08 -14.46 -15.17
C VAL A 502 -18.95 -13.46 -14.91
N ASP A 503 -18.50 -13.31 -13.66
CA ASP A 503 -17.27 -12.57 -13.40
C ASP A 503 -16.14 -13.27 -14.17
N PRO A 504 -15.42 -12.60 -15.08
CA PRO A 504 -14.43 -13.26 -15.93
C PRO A 504 -13.24 -13.82 -15.12
N ASP A 505 -13.14 -13.49 -13.84
CA ASP A 505 -12.12 -13.98 -12.92
C ASP A 505 -12.59 -15.10 -11.98
N GLU A 506 -13.88 -15.48 -11.99
CA GLU A 506 -14.38 -16.64 -11.27
C GLU A 506 -14.24 -17.90 -12.12
N TYR A 507 -13.23 -18.71 -11.82
CA TYR A 507 -12.95 -19.96 -12.54
C TYR A 507 -13.40 -21.21 -11.79
N LEU A 508 -13.92 -21.06 -10.57
CA LEU A 508 -14.48 -22.16 -9.79
C LEU A 508 -15.99 -22.22 -10.00
N TYR A 509 -16.45 -23.31 -10.61
CA TYR A 509 -17.87 -23.65 -10.61
C TYR A 509 -18.18 -24.44 -9.34
N LEU A 510 -18.98 -23.85 -8.45
CA LEU A 510 -19.46 -24.58 -7.29
C LEU A 510 -20.51 -25.62 -7.70
N PRO A 511 -20.57 -26.77 -7.01
CA PRO A 511 -21.58 -27.80 -7.27
C PRO A 511 -23.01 -27.27 -7.13
N ASP A 512 -23.95 -27.82 -7.91
CA ASP A 512 -25.35 -27.41 -7.91
C ASP A 512 -25.98 -27.49 -6.51
N GLU A 513 -25.57 -28.47 -5.69
CA GLU A 513 -26.02 -28.63 -4.32
C GLU A 513 -25.63 -27.44 -3.45
N VAL A 514 -24.39 -26.94 -3.61
CA VAL A 514 -23.90 -25.75 -2.91
C VAL A 514 -24.65 -24.51 -3.40
N MET A 515 -24.89 -24.41 -4.71
CA MET A 515 -25.64 -23.30 -5.32
C MET A 515 -27.09 -23.23 -4.82
N VAL A 516 -27.74 -24.38 -4.61
CA VAL A 516 -29.10 -24.43 -4.03
C VAL A 516 -29.12 -23.89 -2.61
N VAL A 517 -28.13 -24.24 -1.78
CA VAL A 517 -28.02 -23.73 -0.41
C VAL A 517 -27.73 -22.23 -0.41
N LEU A 518 -26.84 -21.75 -1.28
CA LEU A 518 -26.56 -20.31 -1.43
C LEU A 518 -27.77 -19.53 -1.96
N GLY A 519 -28.59 -20.16 -2.83
CA GLY A 519 -29.87 -19.61 -3.27
C GLY A 519 -30.88 -19.45 -2.13
N ARG A 520 -30.98 -20.44 -1.22
CA ARG A 520 -31.78 -20.34 0.01
C ARG A 520 -31.25 -19.26 0.95
N LEU A 521 -29.93 -19.23 1.17
CA LEU A 521 -29.27 -18.20 1.98
C LEU A 521 -29.61 -16.80 1.44
N ASN A 522 -29.59 -16.62 0.12
CA ASN A 522 -29.91 -15.35 -0.54
C ASN A 522 -31.36 -14.89 -0.31
N GLN A 523 -32.31 -15.79 -0.02
CA GLN A 523 -33.69 -15.40 0.31
C GLN A 523 -33.82 -14.85 1.74
N ILE A 524 -32.89 -15.18 2.63
CA ILE A 524 -32.85 -14.63 3.99
C ILE A 524 -32.37 -13.17 3.93
N HIS A 525 -33.02 -12.27 4.65
CA HIS A 525 -32.63 -10.86 4.71
C HIS A 525 -31.33 -10.72 5.51
N HIS A 526 -30.23 -10.52 4.79
CA HIS A 526 -28.87 -10.43 5.30
C HIS A 526 -28.04 -9.59 4.33
N THR A 527 -26.85 -9.21 4.77
CA THR A 527 -25.80 -8.62 3.92
C THR A 527 -24.47 -9.29 4.20
N GLY A 528 -23.55 -9.22 3.25
CA GLY A 528 -22.22 -9.74 3.42
C GLY A 528 -21.64 -10.32 2.16
N CYS A 529 -20.56 -11.08 2.32
CA CYS A 529 -20.00 -11.91 1.27
C CYS A 529 -19.50 -13.25 1.82
N ILE A 530 -19.48 -14.24 0.95
CA ILE A 530 -18.79 -15.53 1.14
C ILE A 530 -17.99 -15.84 -0.11
N ILE A 531 -16.71 -16.18 0.04
CA ILE A 531 -15.77 -16.44 -1.05
C ILE A 531 -15.08 -17.77 -0.77
N PHE A 532 -15.13 -18.66 -1.76
CA PHE A 532 -14.45 -19.94 -1.77
C PHE A 532 -13.18 -19.82 -2.59
N GLU A 533 -12.03 -20.07 -1.98
CA GLU A 533 -10.77 -20.24 -2.68
C GLU A 533 -10.33 -21.70 -2.56
N VAL A 534 -10.18 -22.38 -3.69
CA VAL A 534 -9.76 -23.77 -3.76
C VAL A 534 -8.42 -23.87 -4.47
N LEU A 535 -7.42 -24.32 -3.74
CA LEU A 535 -6.09 -24.71 -4.20
C LEU A 535 -5.96 -26.24 -4.13
N PRO A 536 -4.96 -26.85 -4.81
CA PRO A 536 -4.83 -28.31 -4.86
C PRO A 536 -4.94 -29.05 -3.53
N ARG A 537 -4.40 -28.49 -2.43
CA ARG A 537 -4.42 -29.12 -1.10
C ARG A 537 -5.10 -28.29 -0.01
N HIS A 538 -5.57 -27.09 -0.35
CA HIS A 538 -6.13 -26.14 0.62
C HIS A 538 -7.42 -25.54 0.07
N LEU A 539 -8.46 -25.51 0.87
CA LEU A 539 -9.69 -24.79 0.63
C LEU A 539 -9.83 -23.72 1.72
N LYS A 540 -10.03 -22.48 1.31
CA LYS A 540 -10.27 -21.36 2.21
C LYS A 540 -11.67 -20.81 1.98
N ILE A 541 -12.40 -20.55 3.06
CA ILE A 541 -13.69 -19.85 3.02
C ILE A 541 -13.53 -18.53 3.73
N HIS A 542 -13.62 -17.45 2.96
CA HIS A 542 -13.62 -16.08 3.48
C HIS A 542 -15.06 -15.62 3.60
N SER A 543 -15.43 -15.08 4.75
CA SER A 543 -16.81 -14.62 4.94
C SER A 543 -16.90 -13.41 5.85
N TYR A 544 -17.87 -12.57 5.52
CA TYR A 544 -18.44 -11.60 6.43
C TYR A 544 -19.93 -11.61 6.16
N LEU A 545 -20.72 -12.05 7.12
CA LEU A 545 -22.17 -12.15 6.99
C LEU A 545 -22.79 -11.43 8.18
N MET A 546 -23.77 -10.57 7.89
CA MET A 546 -24.56 -9.88 8.89
C MET A 546 -26.03 -10.18 8.63
N LEU A 547 -26.65 -10.88 9.56
CA LEU A 547 -28.06 -11.21 9.54
C LEU A 547 -28.87 -9.98 9.96
N LEU A 548 -29.83 -9.60 9.12
CA LEU A 548 -30.71 -8.45 9.36
C LEU A 548 -32.07 -8.89 9.91
N ASN A 549 -32.52 -10.09 9.56
CA ASN A 549 -33.75 -10.68 10.09
C ASN A 549 -33.44 -11.68 11.21
N HIS A 550 -33.69 -11.27 12.45
CA HIS A 550 -33.34 -12.04 13.65
C HIS A 550 -34.17 -13.34 13.76
N ASP A 551 -35.39 -13.37 13.23
CA ASP A 551 -36.28 -14.55 13.29
C ASP A 551 -35.75 -15.72 12.43
N LYS A 552 -34.81 -15.45 11.53
CA LYS A 552 -34.23 -16.42 10.60
C LYS A 552 -32.87 -16.95 11.04
N GLU A 553 -32.42 -16.67 12.26
CA GLU A 553 -31.09 -17.07 12.76
C GLU A 553 -30.84 -18.58 12.68
N ALA A 554 -31.82 -19.40 13.07
CA ALA A 554 -31.70 -20.86 13.02
C ALA A 554 -31.59 -21.37 11.57
N GLU A 555 -32.40 -20.84 10.66
CA GLU A 555 -32.36 -21.19 9.24
C GLU A 555 -31.04 -20.74 8.59
N PHE A 556 -30.54 -19.55 8.95
CA PHE A 556 -29.28 -19.00 8.47
C PHE A 556 -28.09 -19.86 8.91
N THR A 557 -28.06 -20.24 10.20
CA THR A 557 -27.05 -21.14 10.76
C THR A 557 -27.07 -22.52 10.09
N GLN A 558 -28.27 -23.04 9.81
CA GLN A 558 -28.44 -24.30 9.11
C GLN A 558 -27.86 -24.25 7.70
N CYS A 559 -28.15 -23.20 6.91
CA CYS A 559 -27.59 -23.03 5.58
C CYS A 559 -26.05 -23.01 5.59
N LEU A 560 -25.44 -22.29 6.54
CA LEU A 560 -23.97 -22.26 6.66
C LEU A 560 -23.38 -23.61 7.04
N THR A 561 -24.07 -24.38 7.89
CA THR A 561 -23.67 -25.74 8.25
C THR A 561 -23.77 -26.70 7.07
N GLU A 562 -24.85 -26.61 6.28
CA GLU A 562 -25.04 -27.40 5.07
C GLU A 562 -23.93 -27.11 4.03
N ILE A 563 -23.51 -25.86 3.87
CA ILE A 563 -22.35 -25.51 3.02
C ILE A 563 -21.08 -26.26 3.46
N LEU A 564 -20.80 -26.32 4.77
CA LEU A 564 -19.63 -27.04 5.30
C LEU A 564 -19.72 -28.56 5.07
N GLN A 565 -20.92 -29.13 5.16
CA GLN A 565 -21.15 -30.55 4.88
C GLN A 565 -20.99 -30.90 3.40
N LEU A 566 -21.19 -29.92 2.51
CA LEU A 566 -21.07 -30.08 1.06
C LEU A 566 -19.67 -29.81 0.53
N LEU A 567 -18.69 -29.37 1.33
CA LEU A 567 -17.30 -29.20 0.88
C LEU A 567 -16.69 -30.42 0.17
N PRO A 568 -17.02 -31.68 0.53
CA PRO A 568 -16.53 -32.85 -0.19
C PRO A 568 -16.94 -32.91 -1.67
N THR A 569 -18.00 -32.19 -2.06
CA THR A 569 -18.51 -32.16 -3.44
C THR A 569 -17.72 -31.20 -4.34
N ILE A 570 -16.93 -30.29 -3.76
CA ILE A 570 -16.15 -29.30 -4.49
C ILE A 570 -14.89 -29.96 -5.06
N THR A 571 -14.85 -30.15 -6.37
CA THR A 571 -13.74 -30.80 -7.10
C THR A 571 -12.93 -29.84 -7.98
N GLY A 572 -13.48 -28.66 -8.28
CA GLY A 572 -12.80 -27.63 -9.07
C GLY A 572 -11.69 -26.92 -8.29
N ILE A 573 -10.82 -26.21 -9.02
CA ILE A 573 -9.78 -25.35 -8.48
C ILE A 573 -10.06 -23.93 -8.98
N GLY A 574 -9.94 -22.94 -8.10
CA GLY A 574 -10.15 -21.54 -8.45
C GLY A 574 -10.84 -20.76 -7.34
N ILE A 575 -11.44 -19.64 -7.70
CA ILE A 575 -12.19 -18.80 -6.78
C ILE A 575 -13.62 -18.62 -7.27
N SER A 576 -14.57 -18.62 -6.33
CA SER A 576 -15.97 -18.23 -6.53
C SER A 576 -16.44 -17.39 -5.35
N GLY A 577 -17.03 -16.23 -5.62
CA GLY A 577 -17.46 -15.27 -4.61
C GLY A 577 -18.95 -14.93 -4.72
N PHE A 578 -19.56 -14.67 -3.57
CA PHE A 578 -20.97 -14.32 -3.45
C PHE A 578 -21.05 -13.08 -2.56
N MET A 579 -21.65 -12.01 -3.06
CA MET A 579 -21.83 -10.77 -2.29
C MET A 579 -23.27 -10.31 -2.32
N LYS A 580 -23.80 -9.91 -1.16
CA LYS A 580 -25.11 -9.31 -0.99
C LYS A 580 -24.98 -7.98 -0.26
N LEU A 581 -25.20 -6.89 -0.99
CA LEU A 581 -25.25 -5.55 -0.41
C LEU A 581 -26.66 -5.29 0.18
N PRO A 582 -26.79 -4.69 1.38
CA PRO A 582 -28.05 -4.56 2.10
C PRO A 582 -28.96 -3.51 1.46
N TYR A 583 -28.35 -2.45 0.92
CA TYR A 583 -29.03 -1.36 0.23
C TYR A 583 -28.27 -1.11 -1.08
N LYS A 584 -28.99 -1.13 -2.20
CA LYS A 584 -28.46 -0.62 -3.46
C LYS A 584 -28.61 0.91 -3.44
N ASP A 585 -27.64 1.59 -2.82
CA ASP A 585 -27.49 3.06 -2.89
C ASP A 585 -26.50 3.39 -4.01
N THR A 586 -26.88 3.07 -5.25
CA THR A 586 -26.03 3.33 -6.40
C THR A 586 -25.85 4.84 -6.56
N ARG A 587 -24.63 5.31 -6.34
CA ARG A 587 -24.26 6.71 -6.55
C ARG A 587 -23.73 6.88 -7.96
N PHE A 588 -24.30 7.84 -8.68
CA PHE A 588 -23.81 8.26 -9.99
C PHE A 588 -22.86 9.43 -9.85
N PHE A 589 -21.75 9.37 -10.57
CA PHE A 589 -20.79 10.46 -10.68
C PHE A 589 -20.43 10.69 -12.15
N GLU A 590 -20.41 11.94 -12.59
CA GLU A 590 -19.94 12.29 -13.93
C GLU A 590 -18.42 12.06 -14.06
N HIS A 591 -17.96 11.81 -15.28
CA HIS A 591 -16.53 11.77 -15.55
C HIS A 591 -15.89 13.15 -15.36
N ILE A 592 -14.65 13.16 -14.86
CA ILE A 592 -13.87 14.39 -14.68
C ILE A 592 -12.49 14.22 -15.28
N ASN A 593 -11.97 15.26 -15.91
CA ASN A 593 -10.56 15.29 -16.33
C ASN A 593 -9.63 15.61 -15.15
N GLY A 594 -10.14 16.36 -14.18
CA GLY A 594 -9.41 16.76 -12.98
C GLY A 594 -10.30 17.52 -12.01
N LEU A 595 -9.90 17.52 -10.74
CA LEU A 595 -10.53 18.32 -9.71
C LEU A 595 -10.26 19.81 -9.93
N PRO A 596 -11.19 20.69 -9.53
CA PRO A 596 -10.98 22.12 -9.62
C PRO A 596 -9.82 22.57 -8.73
N ASP A 597 -9.11 23.60 -9.19
CA ASP A 597 -8.06 24.24 -8.42
C ASP A 597 -8.60 24.74 -7.06
N LYS A 598 -7.88 24.38 -6.00
CA LYS A 598 -8.15 24.80 -4.63
C LYS A 598 -6.80 25.06 -3.97
N PHE A 599 -6.37 26.31 -3.98
CA PHE A 599 -5.12 26.73 -3.34
C PHE A 599 -5.34 27.12 -1.88
N TYR A 600 -4.25 27.11 -1.12
CA TYR A 600 -4.22 27.62 0.25
C TYR A 600 -4.72 29.08 0.31
N PRO A 601 -5.50 29.47 1.35
CA PRO A 601 -6.07 30.81 1.43
C PRO A 601 -5.02 31.92 1.38
N ARG A 602 -5.31 33.00 0.65
CA ARG A 602 -4.41 34.17 0.59
C ARG A 602 -4.22 34.86 1.93
N ASN A 603 -5.24 34.83 2.79
CA ASN A 603 -5.19 35.39 4.14
C ASN A 603 -5.60 34.33 5.17
N PRO A 604 -4.67 33.46 5.59
CA PRO A 604 -4.98 32.37 6.52
C PRO A 604 -5.47 32.85 7.89
N LYS A 605 -5.15 34.08 8.28
CA LYS A 605 -5.58 34.68 9.56
C LYS A 605 -7.04 35.13 9.57
N GLN A 606 -7.65 35.39 8.40
CA GLN A 606 -9.06 35.74 8.31
C GLN A 606 -9.97 34.51 8.32
N THR A 607 -9.49 33.37 7.84
CA THR A 607 -10.22 32.09 7.81
C THR A 607 -10.23 31.35 9.15
N ALA A 608 -9.36 31.73 10.10
CA ALA A 608 -9.23 31.09 11.41
C ALA A 608 -10.16 31.67 12.49
N GLN A 609 -11.09 32.57 12.15
CA GLN A 609 -12.13 33.02 13.09
C GLN A 609 -13.37 32.11 12.95
N PRO A 610 -13.88 31.53 14.06
CA PRO A 610 -14.98 30.57 14.05
C PRO A 610 -16.32 31.17 13.60
#